data_AF-A0A2M8GX09-F1
#
_entry.id   AF-A0A2M8GX09-F1
#
_cell.length_a   1.000
_cell.length_b   1.000
_cell.length_c   1.000
_cell.angle_alpha   90.00
_cell.angle_beta   90.00
_cell.angle_gamma   90.00
#
_symmetry.space_group_name_H-M   'P 1'
#
loop_
_entity.id
_entity.type
_entity.pdbx_description
1 polymer ?
#
loop_
_entity_poly.entity_id
_entity_poly.type
_entity_poly.pdbx_seq_one_letter_code
_entity_poly.pdbx_strand_id
1 'polypeptide(L)' 'MTINRRRFIRLDEIPEKTHLTIGDILDAVDSGQLTFSALIDACNLSALIKLNDRWQVAAAFNYNGMVKLVDDVSK' A
#
# COMPACT_ATOMS: atom_id res chain seq x y z
N MET A 1 19.02 -11.59 16.88
CA MET A 1 18.23 -11.22 15.69
C MET A 1 16.99 -10.48 16.14
N THR A 2 16.96 -9.16 15.99
CA THR A 2 15.79 -8.36 16.35
C THR A 2 14.73 -8.56 15.28
N ILE A 3 13.68 -9.31 15.60
CA ILE A 3 12.53 -9.51 14.72
C ILE A 3 11.89 -8.14 14.51
N ASN A 4 12.00 -7.60 13.30
CA ASN A 4 11.39 -6.33 12.91
C ASN A 4 9.85 -6.52 12.99
N ARG A 5 9.26 -6.16 14.13
CA ARG A 5 7.81 -6.24 14.39
C ARG A 5 7.09 -5.36 13.36
N ARG A 6 5.98 -5.87 12.82
CA ARG A 6 5.17 -5.26 11.75
C ARG A 6 4.98 -3.75 11.96
N ARG A 7 5.28 -2.94 10.93
CA ARG A 7 5.31 -1.47 10.94
C ARG A 7 4.03 -0.81 10.37
N PHE A 8 2.88 -1.47 10.52
CA PHE A 8 1.61 -0.95 10.02
C PHE A 8 0.68 -0.71 11.18
N ILE A 9 0.11 0.49 11.24
CA ILE A 9 -0.91 0.89 12.21
C ILE A 9 -2.17 1.20 11.40
N ARG A 10 -3.32 0.68 11.82
CA ARG A 10 -4.58 1.03 11.18
C ARG A 10 -4.96 2.46 11.54
N LEU A 11 -5.63 3.16 10.64
CA LEU A 11 -5.93 4.58 10.83
C LEU A 11 -6.77 4.87 12.09
N ASP A 12 -7.69 3.97 12.42
CA ASP A 12 -8.53 4.01 13.61
C ASP A 12 -7.77 3.75 14.92
N GLU A 13 -6.64 3.04 14.86
CA GLU A 13 -5.82 2.72 16.03
C GLU A 13 -4.77 3.81 16.36
N ILE A 14 -4.61 4.82 15.50
CA ILE A 14 -3.59 5.87 15.67
C ILE A 14 -3.71 6.57 17.03
N PRO A 15 -4.91 7.02 17.48
CA PRO A 15 -5.04 7.73 18.76
C PRO A 15 -4.75 6.84 19.98
N GLU A 16 -4.90 5.53 19.84
CA GLU A 16 -4.69 4.57 20.92
C GLU A 16 -3.23 4.10 21.02
N LYS A 17 -2.53 4.03 19.88
CA LYS A 17 -1.18 3.47 19.80
C LYS A 17 -0.07 4.52 19.68
N THR A 18 -0.43 5.78 19.44
CA THR A 18 0.52 6.88 19.24
C THR A 18 0.02 8.16 19.91
N HIS A 19 0.93 9.14 20.05
CA HIS A 19 0.56 10.50 20.47
C HIS A 19 0.17 11.40 19.28
N LEU A 20 0.06 10.84 18.07
CA LEU A 20 -0.25 11.57 16.86
C LEU A 20 -1.75 11.58 16.62
N THR A 21 -2.24 12.66 16.03
CA THR A 21 -3.60 12.76 15.52
C THR A 21 -3.67 12.16 14.11
N ILE A 22 -4.90 11.92 13.63
CA ILE A 22 -5.10 11.56 12.22
C ILE A 22 -4.54 12.67 11.32
N GLY A 23 -4.73 13.94 11.68
CA GLY A 23 -4.21 15.08 10.92
C GLY A 23 -2.69 15.03 10.76
N ASP A 24 -1.95 14.78 11.84
CA ASP A 24 -0.48 14.67 11.78
C ASP A 24 0.00 13.55 10.83
N ILE A 25 -0.76 12.45 10.78
CA ILE A 25 -0.47 11.33 9.88
C ILE A 25 -0.80 11.69 8.43
N LEU A 26 -1.90 12.41 8.17
CA LEU A 26 -2.23 12.90 6.83
C LEU A 26 -1.14 13.85 6.32
N ASP A 27 -0.72 14.82 7.14
CA ASP A 27 0.36 15.76 6.79
C ASP A 27 1.68 15.04 6.52
N ALA A 28 1.98 13.98 7.28
CA ALA A 28 3.16 13.14 7.05
C ALA A 28 3.06 12.32 5.75
N VAL A 29 1.86 11.91 5.33
CA VAL A 29 1.66 11.27 4.02
C VAL A 29 1.82 12.28 2.90
N ASP A 30 1.19 13.46 3.02
CA ASP A 30 1.24 14.52 2.01
C ASP A 30 2.67 15.07 1.80
N SER A 31 3.47 15.09 2.86
CA SER A 31 4.90 15.45 2.81
C SER A 31 5.82 14.29 2.38
N GLY A 32 5.27 13.12 2.07
CA GLY A 32 6.00 11.94 1.60
C GLY A 32 6.81 11.20 2.67
N GLN A 33 6.65 11.54 3.94
CA GLN A 33 7.30 10.87 5.08
C GLN A 33 6.63 9.53 5.41
N LEU A 34 5.33 9.44 5.18
CA LEU A 34 4.53 8.22 5.33
C LEU A 34 3.84 7.86 4.01
N THR A 35 3.17 6.72 4.01
CA THR A 35 2.52 6.18 2.82
C THR A 35 1.30 5.39 3.25
N PHE A 36 0.17 5.59 2.57
CA PHE A 36 -0.98 4.72 2.76
C PHE A 36 -0.72 3.34 2.20
N SER A 37 -1.16 2.32 2.91
CA SER A 37 -1.14 0.95 2.43
C SER A 37 -2.48 0.30 2.68
N ALA A 38 -2.92 -0.55 1.76
CA ALA A 38 -4.13 -1.36 1.91
C ALA A 38 -3.75 -2.81 2.13
N LEU A 39 -4.42 -3.47 3.07
CA LEU A 39 -4.45 -4.93 3.11
C LEU A 39 -5.41 -5.39 2.03
N ILE A 40 -4.92 -6.16 1.06
CA ILE A 40 -5.74 -6.70 -0.02
C ILE A 40 -5.75 -8.23 0.05
N ASP A 41 -6.89 -8.78 -0.32
CA ASP A 41 -7.09 -10.20 -0.56
C ASP A 41 -7.78 -10.32 -1.92
N ALA A 42 -7.00 -10.61 -2.95
CA ALA A 42 -7.43 -10.53 -4.34
C ALA A 42 -7.11 -11.82 -5.08
N CYS A 43 -8.11 -12.34 -5.78
CA CYS A 43 -7.99 -13.51 -6.65
C CYS A 43 -8.03 -13.08 -8.12
N ASN A 44 -7.44 -13.91 -8.99
CA ASN A 44 -7.45 -13.71 -10.45
C ASN A 44 -6.74 -12.41 -10.90
N LEU A 45 -5.66 -12.02 -10.23
CA LEU A 45 -4.82 -10.92 -10.69
C LEU A 45 -3.94 -11.35 -11.87
N SER A 46 -3.56 -10.39 -12.69
CA SER A 46 -2.61 -10.59 -13.80
C SER A 46 -1.62 -9.45 -13.89
N ALA A 47 -0.34 -9.77 -14.04
CA ALA A 47 0.68 -8.80 -14.42
C ALA A 47 0.70 -8.66 -15.95
N LEU A 48 0.56 -7.43 -16.44
CA LEU A 48 0.61 -7.12 -17.86
C LEU A 48 1.93 -6.45 -18.21
N ILE A 49 2.53 -6.86 -19.32
CA ILE A 49 3.71 -6.21 -19.90
C ILE A 49 3.38 -5.75 -21.32
N LYS A 50 3.99 -4.66 -21.75
CA LYS A 50 3.85 -4.13 -23.11
C LYS A 50 5.08 -4.54 -23.93
N LEU A 51 4.89 -5.39 -24.94
CA LEU A 51 5.96 -5.84 -25.84
C LEU A 51 5.51 -5.60 -27.28
N ASN A 52 6.35 -4.92 -28.08
CA ASN A 52 6.05 -4.58 -29.48
C ASN A 52 4.67 -3.92 -29.64
N ASP A 53 4.38 -2.96 -28.76
CA ASP A 53 3.11 -2.22 -28.70
C ASP A 53 1.85 -3.05 -28.41
N ARG A 54 1.99 -4.31 -27.97
CA ARG A 54 0.88 -5.18 -27.57
C ARG A 54 0.99 -5.54 -26.08
N TRP A 55 -0.15 -5.54 -25.39
CA TRP A 55 -0.25 -6.02 -24.02
C TRP A 55 -0.24 -7.54 -23.99
N GLN A 56 0.56 -8.12 -23.10
CA GLN A 56 0.65 -9.56 -22.87
C GLN A 56 0.60 -9.86 -21.38
N VAL A 57 -0.03 -10.98 -21.01
CA VAL A 57 -0.05 -11.48 -19.63
C VAL A 57 1.31 -12.09 -19.32
N ALA A 58 2.03 -11.49 -18.38
CA ALA A 58 3.32 -11.99 -17.89
C ALA A 58 3.15 -13.01 -16.76
N ALA A 59 2.13 -12.83 -15.92
CA ALA A 59 1.82 -13.75 -14.82
C ALA A 59 0.35 -13.66 -14.42
N ALA A 60 -0.21 -14.75 -13.91
CA ALA A 60 -1.50 -14.79 -13.24
C ALA A 60 -1.30 -15.30 -11.81
N PHE A 61 -1.90 -14.63 -10.83
CA PHE A 61 -1.67 -14.95 -9.42
C PHE A 61 -2.82 -14.48 -8.53
N ASN A 62 -2.90 -15.07 -7.33
CA ASN A 62 -3.68 -14.53 -6.23
C ASN A 62 -2.71 -13.78 -5.30
N TYR A 63 -3.19 -12.75 -4.61
CA TYR A 63 -2.37 -11.97 -3.70
C TYR A 63 -3.14 -11.65 -2.42
N ASN A 64 -2.53 -12.02 -1.30
CA ASN A 64 -2.98 -11.66 0.05
C ASN A 64 -1.83 -10.97 0.77
N GLY A 65 -1.97 -9.67 1.05
CA GLY A 65 -0.88 -8.89 1.63
C GLY A 65 -1.10 -7.38 1.61
N MET A 66 -0.10 -6.63 2.04
CA MET A 66 -0.13 -5.17 2.05
C MET A 66 0.39 -4.60 0.73
N VAL A 67 -0.40 -3.75 0.08
CA VAL A 67 0.03 -2.95 -1.07
C VAL A 67 0.16 -1.48 -0.68
N LYS A 68 1.25 -0.85 -1.12
CA LYS A 68 1.39 0.61 -1.06
C LYS A 68 0.37 1.22 -2.01
N LEU A 69 -0.44 2.16 -1.51
CA LEU A 69 -1.24 3.03 -2.35
C LEU A 69 -0.31 4.11 -2.90
N VAL A 70 -0.28 4.28 -4.21
CA VAL A 70 0.43 5.36 -4.90
C VAL A 70 -0.58 6.41 -5.32
N ASP A 71 -0.24 7.69 -5.17
CA ASP A 71 -1.09 8.83 -5.54
C ASP A 71 -1.34 8.96 -7.05
N ASP A 72 -0.85 8.02 -7.87
CA ASP A 72 -0.95 8.10 -9.32
C ASP A 72 -2.32 7.62 -9.86
N VAL A 73 -3.36 7.68 -9.02
CA VAL A 73 -4.75 7.47 -9.45
C VAL A 73 -5.47 8.80 -9.40
N SER A 74 -5.26 9.58 -10.47
CA SER A 74 -6.07 10.74 -10.89
C SER A 74 -5.73 12.09 -10.24
N LYS A 75 -4.82 12.84 -10.88
CA LYS A 75 -5.04 14.28 -11.13
C LYS A 75 -5.30 14.47 -12.61
#